data_AF-A0A6P2D701-F1
#
_entry.id   AF-A0A6P2D701-F1
#
_cell.length_a   1.000
_cell.length_b   1.000
_cell.length_c   1.000
_cell.angle_alpha   90.00
_cell.angle_beta   90.00
_cell.angle_gamma   90.00
#
_symmetry.space_group_name_H-M   'P 1'
#
loop_
_entity.id
_entity.type
_entity.pdbx_description
1 polymer ?
#
loop_
_entity_poly.entity_id
_entity_poly.type
_entity_poly.pdbx_seq_one_letter_code
_entity_poly.pdbx_strand_id
1 'polypeptide(L)'
;MYLFALAPETSDFLTVWGFIVGVVGLVVGVAGFWIAIVQIREARKEARKGKEAAEAARDAANKTLTESKEAFERFVAAHAGRLLSELQAVVTDSDWKLAELRARDLAEILATLPSTGSAATDGNMMELVSRLREFGHTFSEMTGKKTAKLPPKLLRDKWIPLLLLLHARLDQLRAPFREMSHGQIGSDNPVAEIPRTRAGTAGADEAQSGELG
;
A
#
# COMPACT_ATOMS: atom_id res chain seq x y z
N MET A 1 47.46 -68.04 24.45
CA MET A 1 46.79 -66.83 24.92
C MET A 1 47.89 -65.80 25.22
N TYR A 2 48.36 -65.11 24.18
CA TYR A 2 49.47 -64.15 24.31
C TYR A 2 48.89 -62.79 24.69
N LEU A 3 48.90 -62.50 25.99
CA LEU A 3 48.78 -61.14 26.50
C LEU A 3 50.08 -60.42 26.15
N PHE A 4 50.03 -59.57 25.12
CA PHE A 4 51.10 -58.64 24.78
C PHE A 4 51.34 -57.71 25.98
N ALA A 5 52.34 -58.05 26.80
CA ALA A 5 52.93 -57.13 27.76
C ALA A 5 53.77 -56.12 26.94
N LEU A 6 53.16 -54.98 26.59
CA LEU A 6 53.83 -53.86 25.94
C LEU A 6 54.95 -53.34 26.85
N ALA A 7 56.16 -53.25 26.29
CA ALA A 7 57.34 -52.75 26.96
C ALA A 7 57.14 -51.29 27.44
N PRO A 8 57.67 -50.91 28.62
CA PRO A 8 57.48 -49.58 29.22
C PRO A 8 58.00 -48.41 28.37
N GLU A 9 58.86 -48.66 27.37
CA GLU A 9 59.31 -47.60 26.45
C GLU A 9 58.24 -47.20 25.40
N THR A 10 57.26 -48.06 25.13
CA THR A 10 56.21 -47.76 24.13
C THR A 10 55.13 -46.81 24.65
N SER A 11 54.96 -46.70 25.98
CA SER A 11 53.98 -45.79 26.59
C SER A 11 54.38 -44.32 26.44
N ASP A 12 55.67 -43.99 26.55
CA ASP A 12 56.13 -42.60 26.45
C ASP A 12 55.98 -42.05 25.04
N PHE A 13 56.26 -42.88 24.04
CA PHE A 13 56.07 -42.52 22.63
C PHE A 13 54.59 -42.24 22.29
N LEU A 14 53.68 -43.10 22.74
CA LEU A 14 52.23 -42.90 22.52
C LEU A 14 51.68 -41.67 23.26
N THR A 15 52.24 -41.35 24.43
CA THR A 15 51.79 -40.19 25.23
C THR A 15 52.23 -38.87 24.57
N VAL A 16 53.47 -38.80 24.07
CA VAL A 16 53.98 -37.62 23.36
C VAL A 16 53.27 -37.42 22.02
N TRP A 17 53.10 -38.48 21.22
CA TRP A 17 52.36 -38.38 19.95
C TRP A 17 50.88 -38.09 20.17
N GLY A 18 50.25 -38.69 21.18
CA GLY A 18 48.88 -38.39 21.57
C GLY A 18 48.70 -36.93 21.96
N PHE A 19 49.66 -36.34 22.68
CA PHE A 19 49.66 -34.92 23.01
C PHE A 19 49.82 -34.03 21.76
N ILE A 20 50.76 -34.34 20.87
CA ILE A 20 50.96 -33.58 19.62
C ILE A 20 49.70 -33.61 18.76
N VAL A 21 49.11 -34.79 18.56
CA VAL A 21 47.85 -34.95 17.81
C VAL A 21 46.71 -34.20 18.50
N GLY A 22 46.65 -34.23 19.83
CA GLY A 22 45.68 -33.46 20.61
C GLY A 22 45.82 -31.95 20.42
N VAL A 23 47.04 -31.41 20.45
CA VAL A 23 47.30 -29.99 20.25
C VAL A 23 46.97 -29.55 18.82
N VAL A 24 47.38 -30.33 17.81
CA VAL A 24 47.05 -30.05 16.40
C VAL A 24 45.53 -30.09 16.19
N GLY A 25 44.86 -31.11 16.75
CA GLY A 25 43.40 -31.22 16.71
C GLY A 25 42.70 -30.02 17.36
N LEU A 26 43.23 -29.51 18.46
CA LEU A 26 42.70 -28.33 19.14
C LEU A 26 42.87 -27.06 18.30
N VAL A 27 44.03 -26.85 17.67
CA VAL A 27 44.26 -25.68 16.80
C VAL A 27 43.32 -25.70 15.58
N VAL A 28 43.16 -26.87 14.94
CA VAL A 28 42.22 -27.04 13.82
C VAL A 28 40.78 -26.81 14.26
N GLY A 29 40.39 -27.33 15.44
CA GLY A 29 39.07 -27.11 16.01
C GLY A 29 38.76 -25.64 16.30
N VAL A 30 39.71 -24.91 16.89
CA VAL A 30 39.56 -23.47 17.18
C VAL A 30 39.50 -22.65 15.89
N ALA A 31 40.32 -22.98 14.88
CA ALA A 31 40.29 -22.32 13.58
C ALA A 31 38.95 -22.54 12.86
N GLY A 32 38.43 -23.77 12.84
CA GLY A 32 37.13 -24.08 12.26
C GLY A 32 35.97 -23.38 12.97
N PHE A 33 36.03 -23.32 14.31
CA PHE A 33 35.03 -22.60 15.12
C PHE A 33 35.04 -21.10 14.85
N TRP A 34 36.22 -20.49 14.67
CA TRP A 34 36.33 -19.07 14.35
C TRP A 34 35.70 -18.73 12.99
N ILE A 35 35.95 -19.57 11.97
CA ILE A 35 35.34 -19.41 10.64
C ILE A 35 33.81 -19.49 10.73
N ALA A 36 33.26 -20.43 11.50
CA ALA A 36 31.81 -20.55 11.70
C ALA A 36 31.20 -19.32 12.37
N ILE A 37 31.88 -18.72 13.36
CA ILE A 37 31.41 -17.48 14.00
C ILE A 37 31.36 -16.31 13.02
N VAL A 38 32.36 -16.18 12.15
CA VAL A 38 32.42 -15.11 11.13
C VAL A 38 31.28 -15.27 10.13
N GLN A 39 31.04 -16.48 9.63
CA GLN A 39 29.92 -16.76 8.71
C GLN A 39 28.56 -16.44 9.33
N ILE A 40 28.33 -16.80 10.61
CA ILE A 40 27.08 -16.47 11.30
C ILE A 40 26.91 -14.94 11.43
N ARG A 41 27.99 -14.19 11.64
CA ARG A 41 27.93 -12.73 11.74
C ARG A 41 27.62 -12.07 10.39
N GLU A 42 28.18 -12.55 9.30
CA GLU A 42 27.89 -12.05 7.95
C GLU A 42 26.46 -12.36 7.55
N ALA A 43 25.99 -13.60 7.75
CA ALA A 43 24.60 -14.00 7.50
C ALA A 43 23.60 -13.17 8.32
N ARG A 44 23.92 -12.84 9.58
CA ARG A 44 23.09 -11.95 10.41
C ARG A 44 23.05 -10.52 9.89
N LYS A 45 24.17 -10.00 9.37
CA LYS A 45 24.22 -8.65 8.78
C LYS A 45 23.40 -8.58 7.48
N GLU A 46 23.51 -9.59 6.63
CA GLU A 46 22.72 -9.70 5.40
C GLU A 46 21.23 -9.84 5.70
N ALA A 47 20.86 -10.68 6.69
CA ALA A 47 19.48 -10.83 7.10
C ALA A 47 18.86 -9.53 7.66
N ARG A 48 19.65 -8.71 8.39
CA ARG A 48 19.18 -7.41 8.88
C ARG A 48 18.95 -6.42 7.74
N LYS A 49 19.91 -6.31 6.81
CA LYS A 49 19.76 -5.48 5.60
C LYS A 49 18.58 -5.93 4.74
N GLY A 50 18.35 -7.24 4.63
CA GLY A 50 17.21 -7.81 3.93
C GLY A 50 15.86 -7.46 4.57
N LYS A 51 15.79 -7.44 5.90
CA LYS A 51 14.57 -7.03 6.62
C LYS A 51 14.25 -5.55 6.43
N GLU A 52 15.24 -4.68 6.57
CA GLU A 52 15.06 -3.23 6.35
C GLU A 52 14.64 -2.93 4.91
N ALA A 53 15.25 -3.61 3.93
CA ALA A 53 14.85 -3.47 2.51
C ALA A 53 13.43 -4.01 2.25
N ALA A 54 13.04 -5.12 2.88
CA ALA A 54 11.70 -5.68 2.74
C ALA A 54 10.62 -4.80 3.40
N GLU A 55 10.91 -4.20 4.56
CA GLU A 55 10.03 -3.25 5.23
C GLU A 55 9.86 -1.98 4.39
N ALA A 56 10.96 -1.39 3.90
CA ALA A 56 10.90 -0.24 2.99
C ALA A 56 10.12 -0.54 1.70
N ALA A 57 10.30 -1.74 1.13
CA ALA A 57 9.55 -2.18 -0.04
C ALA A 57 8.05 -2.37 0.26
N ARG A 58 7.72 -2.89 1.45
CA ARG A 58 6.33 -3.06 1.90
C ARG A 58 5.66 -1.70 2.10
N ASP A 59 6.36 -0.74 2.69
CA ASP A 59 5.84 0.61 2.90
C ASP A 59 5.63 1.34 1.57
N ALA A 60 6.59 1.21 0.65
CA ALA A 60 6.45 1.74 -0.71
C ALA A 60 5.28 1.08 -1.47
N ALA A 61 5.11 -0.24 -1.36
CA ALA A 61 4.00 -0.96 -1.99
C ALA A 61 2.64 -0.57 -1.39
N ASN A 62 2.56 -0.40 -0.07
CA ASN A 62 1.35 0.09 0.58
C ASN A 62 1.01 1.51 0.12
N LYS A 63 2.01 2.39 0.04
CA LYS A 63 1.83 3.76 -0.44
C LYS A 63 1.33 3.79 -1.90
N THR A 64 1.97 3.05 -2.81
CA THR A 64 1.52 3.00 -4.21
C THR A 64 0.14 2.38 -4.36
N LEU A 65 -0.20 1.37 -3.55
CA LEU A 65 -1.55 0.80 -3.51
C LEU A 65 -2.59 1.83 -3.05
N THR A 66 -2.29 2.64 -2.02
CA THR A 66 -3.20 3.69 -1.56
C THR A 66 -3.39 4.79 -2.61
N GLU A 67 -2.30 5.24 -3.24
CA GLU A 67 -2.35 6.24 -4.33
C GLU A 67 -3.11 5.71 -5.55
N SER A 68 -2.91 4.43 -5.90
CA SER A 68 -3.61 3.79 -7.02
C SER A 68 -5.10 3.64 -6.76
N LYS A 69 -5.49 3.29 -5.52
CA LYS A 69 -6.90 3.23 -5.10
C LYS A 69 -7.56 4.60 -5.18
N GLU A 70 -6.91 5.62 -4.66
CA GLU A 70 -7.44 6.98 -4.70
C GLU A 70 -7.58 7.51 -6.14
N ALA A 71 -6.58 7.25 -7.00
CA ALA A 71 -6.65 7.59 -8.41
C ALA A 71 -7.81 6.86 -9.12
N PHE A 72 -8.01 5.58 -8.82
CA PHE A 72 -9.13 4.79 -9.35
C PHE A 72 -10.48 5.34 -8.88
N GLU A 73 -10.63 5.65 -7.59
CA GLU A 73 -11.87 6.23 -7.05
C GLU A 73 -12.22 7.56 -7.74
N ARG A 74 -11.24 8.44 -7.95
CA ARG A 74 -11.44 9.71 -8.66
C ARG A 74 -11.85 9.49 -10.12
N PHE A 75 -11.21 8.54 -10.80
CA PHE A 75 -11.55 8.17 -12.17
C PHE A 75 -13.00 7.66 -12.26
N VAL A 76 -13.36 6.72 -11.38
CA VAL A 76 -14.72 6.16 -11.32
C VAL A 76 -15.74 7.24 -11.00
N ALA A 77 -15.45 8.15 -10.06
CA ALA A 77 -16.34 9.26 -9.72
C ALA A 77 -16.57 10.22 -10.91
N ALA A 78 -15.51 10.57 -11.64
CA ALA A 78 -15.62 11.38 -12.84
C ALA A 78 -16.45 10.69 -13.93
N HIS A 79 -16.24 9.39 -14.12
CA HIS A 79 -16.99 8.60 -15.09
C HIS A 79 -18.48 8.44 -14.71
N ALA A 80 -18.75 8.16 -13.43
CA ALA A 80 -20.10 8.09 -12.88
C ALA A 80 -20.83 9.44 -12.98
N GLY A 81 -20.14 10.57 -12.76
CA GLY A 81 -20.72 11.90 -12.92
C GLY A 81 -21.15 12.20 -14.37
N ARG A 82 -20.38 11.73 -15.35
CA ARG A 82 -20.78 11.79 -16.75
C ARG A 82 -22.02 10.94 -17.02
N LEU A 83 -22.03 9.69 -16.56
CA LEU A 83 -23.19 8.79 -16.74
C LEU A 83 -24.45 9.32 -16.07
N LEU A 84 -24.33 9.94 -14.90
CA LEU A 84 -25.44 10.59 -14.21
C LEU A 84 -26.01 11.75 -15.04
N SER A 85 -25.15 12.56 -15.65
CA SER A 85 -25.58 13.67 -16.52
C SER A 85 -26.26 13.15 -17.80
N GLU A 86 -25.72 12.08 -18.40
CA GLU A 86 -26.33 11.40 -19.55
C GLU A 86 -27.70 10.82 -19.17
N LEU A 87 -27.79 10.13 -18.03
CA LEU A 87 -29.05 9.59 -17.50
C LEU A 87 -30.10 10.69 -17.28
N GLN A 88 -29.71 11.83 -16.71
CA GLN A 88 -30.61 12.96 -16.51
C GLN A 88 -31.15 13.53 -17.83
N ALA A 89 -30.29 13.67 -18.85
CA ALA A 89 -30.69 14.12 -20.17
C ALA A 89 -31.69 13.13 -20.80
N VAL A 90 -31.38 11.84 -20.75
CA VAL A 90 -32.22 10.77 -21.31
C VAL A 90 -33.58 10.65 -20.61
N VAL A 91 -33.62 10.81 -19.28
CA VAL A 91 -34.87 10.88 -18.51
C VAL A 91 -35.70 12.11 -18.91
N THR A 92 -35.05 13.23 -19.22
CA THR A 92 -35.73 14.45 -19.71
C THR A 92 -36.31 14.24 -21.12
N ASP A 93 -35.57 13.55 -21.99
CA ASP A 93 -35.99 13.20 -23.34
C ASP A 93 -37.01 12.04 -23.38
N SER A 94 -37.31 11.45 -22.22
CA SER A 94 -38.25 10.33 -22.07
C SER A 94 -37.88 9.08 -22.89
N ASP A 95 -36.59 8.87 -23.16
CA ASP A 95 -36.09 7.61 -23.73
C ASP A 95 -35.87 6.60 -22.59
N TRP A 96 -36.96 5.95 -22.19
CA TRP A 96 -36.99 5.04 -21.04
C TRP A 96 -36.08 3.84 -21.19
N LYS A 97 -35.87 3.37 -22.43
CA LYS A 97 -35.00 2.22 -22.71
C LYS A 97 -33.54 2.57 -22.46
N LEU A 98 -33.12 3.74 -22.94
CA LEU A 98 -31.77 4.22 -22.69
C LEU A 98 -31.58 4.62 -21.23
N ALA A 99 -32.61 5.18 -20.57
CA ALA A 99 -32.57 5.51 -19.15
C ALA A 99 -32.36 4.28 -18.27
N GLU A 100 -33.06 3.17 -18.56
CA GLU A 100 -32.86 1.88 -17.90
C GLU A 100 -31.41 1.42 -18.00
N LEU A 101 -30.86 1.40 -19.22
CA LEU A 101 -29.50 0.97 -19.47
C LEU A 101 -28.50 1.84 -18.68
N ARG A 102 -28.65 3.16 -18.75
CA ARG A 102 -27.76 4.11 -18.06
C ARG A 102 -27.86 4.03 -16.54
N ALA A 103 -29.06 3.83 -15.99
CA ALA A 103 -29.25 3.64 -14.55
C ALA A 103 -28.55 2.36 -14.07
N ARG A 104 -28.62 1.28 -14.85
CA ARG A 104 -27.95 0.02 -14.55
C ARG A 104 -26.42 0.15 -14.67
N ASP A 105 -25.91 0.75 -15.74
CA ASP A 105 -24.47 0.99 -15.92
C ASP A 105 -23.91 1.81 -14.75
N LEU A 106 -24.61 2.88 -14.36
CA LEU A 106 -24.24 3.71 -13.23
C LEU A 106 -24.25 2.92 -11.91
N ALA A 107 -25.27 2.08 -11.69
CA ALA A 107 -25.34 1.23 -10.49
C ALA A 107 -24.18 0.22 -10.42
N GLU A 108 -23.84 -0.42 -11.54
CA GLU A 108 -22.73 -1.38 -11.59
C GLU A 108 -21.39 -0.69 -11.36
N ILE A 109 -21.15 0.48 -11.97
CA ILE A 109 -19.93 1.25 -11.76
C ILE A 109 -19.81 1.69 -10.29
N LEU A 110 -20.90 2.19 -9.69
CA LEU A 110 -20.89 2.57 -8.27
C LEU A 110 -20.69 1.36 -7.34
N ALA A 111 -21.14 0.16 -7.74
CA ALA A 111 -20.91 -1.07 -6.99
C ALA A 111 -19.44 -1.54 -7.03
N THR A 112 -18.66 -1.11 -8.02
CA THR A 112 -17.21 -1.41 -8.08
C THR A 112 -16.36 -0.55 -7.14
N LEU A 113 -16.91 0.55 -6.62
CA LEU A 113 -16.18 1.41 -5.70
C LEU A 113 -15.90 0.63 -4.41
N PRO A 114 -14.63 0.59 -3.95
CA PRO A 114 -14.33 -0.04 -2.69
C PRO A 114 -15.11 0.67 -1.58
N SER A 115 -15.77 -0.12 -0.73
CA SER A 115 -16.29 0.34 0.56
C SER A 115 -15.12 0.99 1.29
N THR A 116 -15.12 2.31 1.35
CA THR A 116 -13.98 3.11 1.79
C THR A 116 -13.98 3.16 3.31
N GLY A 117 -13.85 1.99 3.95
CA GLY A 117 -13.46 1.71 5.33
C GLY A 117 -14.27 2.35 6.47
N SER A 118 -15.08 3.36 6.18
CA SER A 118 -15.95 4.03 7.12
C SER A 118 -17.28 3.31 7.08
N ALA A 119 -17.53 2.48 8.10
CA ALA A 119 -18.79 1.78 8.30
C ALA A 119 -20.01 2.72 8.22
N ALA A 120 -19.85 4.01 8.54
CA ALA A 120 -20.89 5.02 8.43
C ALA A 120 -21.18 5.46 6.98
N THR A 121 -20.20 5.35 6.08
CA THR A 121 -20.32 5.79 4.69
C THR A 121 -20.62 4.64 3.72
N ASP A 122 -20.31 3.41 4.12
CA ASP A 122 -20.48 2.20 3.29
C ASP A 122 -21.94 1.78 3.13
N GLY A 123 -22.77 1.91 4.17
CA GLY A 123 -24.20 1.60 4.10
C GLY A 123 -24.96 2.48 3.10
N ASN A 124 -24.54 3.75 2.96
CA ASN A 124 -25.20 4.72 2.09
C ASN A 124 -24.95 4.44 0.60
N MET A 125 -23.74 4.02 0.21
CA MET A 125 -23.45 3.77 -1.21
C MET A 125 -24.20 2.56 -1.75
N MET A 126 -24.26 1.47 -0.99
CA MET A 126 -25.00 0.27 -1.40
C MET A 126 -26.51 0.53 -1.48
N GLU A 127 -27.03 1.39 -0.59
CA GLU A 127 -28.42 1.84 -0.68
C GLU A 127 -28.67 2.63 -1.97
N LEU A 128 -27.76 3.52 -2.37
CA LEU A 128 -27.87 4.25 -3.64
C LEU A 128 -27.82 3.35 -4.85
N VAL A 129 -26.93 2.35 -4.85
CA VAL A 129 -26.87 1.33 -5.90
C VAL A 129 -28.20 0.57 -5.98
N SER A 130 -28.76 0.17 -4.83
CA SER A 130 -30.06 -0.50 -4.78
C SER A 130 -31.19 0.38 -5.32
N ARG A 131 -31.23 1.66 -4.92
CA ARG A 131 -32.22 2.63 -5.42
C ARG A 131 -32.07 2.86 -6.92
N LEU A 132 -30.85 2.98 -7.45
CA LEU A 132 -30.61 3.11 -8.89
C LEU A 132 -31.11 1.88 -9.67
N ARG A 133 -30.90 0.67 -9.13
CA ARG A 133 -31.44 -0.57 -9.71
C ARG A 133 -32.98 -0.58 -9.70
N GLU A 134 -33.61 -0.14 -8.61
CA GLU A 134 -35.07 0.02 -8.53
C GLU A 134 -35.60 1.03 -9.57
N PHE A 135 -34.91 2.15 -9.76
CA PHE A 135 -35.23 3.10 -10.83
C PHE A 135 -35.05 2.48 -12.22
N GLY A 136 -33.99 1.69 -12.43
CA GLY A 136 -33.79 0.91 -13.65
C GLY A 136 -34.99 0.02 -13.97
N HIS A 137 -35.48 -0.73 -12.98
CA HIS A 137 -36.70 -1.53 -13.12
C HIS A 137 -37.93 -0.67 -13.45
N THR A 138 -38.07 0.49 -12.80
CA THR A 138 -39.18 1.41 -13.06
C THR A 138 -39.13 1.98 -14.49
N PHE A 139 -37.94 2.29 -15.01
CA PHE A 139 -37.75 2.70 -16.41
C PHE A 139 -38.09 1.57 -17.38
N SER A 140 -37.72 0.33 -17.05
CA SER A 140 -38.08 -0.87 -17.82
C SER A 140 -39.60 -1.05 -17.94
N GLU A 141 -40.33 -0.89 -16.84
CA GLU A 141 -41.80 -0.95 -16.85
C GLU A 141 -42.43 0.15 -17.73
N MET A 142 -41.88 1.36 -17.70
CA MET A 142 -42.37 2.47 -18.53
C MET A 142 -42.12 2.23 -20.02
N THR A 143 -41.01 1.57 -20.36
CA THR A 143 -40.73 1.14 -21.74
C THR A 143 -41.82 0.20 -22.27
N GLY A 144 -42.32 -0.72 -21.44
CA GLY A 144 -43.38 -1.66 -21.82
C GLY A 144 -44.79 -1.04 -21.90
N LYS A 145 -45.07 -0.03 -21.08
CA LYS A 145 -46.44 0.52 -20.91
C LYS A 145 -46.91 1.48 -22.03
N LYS A 146 -46.09 1.79 -23.05
CA LYS A 146 -46.39 2.80 -24.11
C LYS A 146 -46.99 4.11 -23.56
N THR A 147 -46.72 4.43 -22.29
CA THR A 147 -47.36 5.57 -21.62
C THR A 147 -46.65 6.85 -22.04
N ALA A 148 -47.46 7.85 -22.38
CA ALA A 148 -47.06 9.04 -23.10
C ALA A 148 -46.05 9.90 -22.33
N LYS A 149 -44.92 10.20 -22.99
CA LYS A 149 -44.05 11.41 -22.98
C LYS A 149 -43.67 12.12 -21.66
N LEU A 150 -44.25 11.82 -20.51
CA LEU A 150 -43.98 12.51 -19.26
C LEU A 150 -43.88 11.48 -18.13
N PRO A 151 -42.79 11.51 -17.34
CA PRO A 151 -42.71 10.68 -16.16
C PRO A 151 -43.87 11.03 -15.22
N PRO A 152 -44.53 10.05 -14.60
CA PRO A 152 -45.54 10.33 -13.59
C PRO A 152 -44.93 11.23 -12.51
N LYS A 153 -45.69 12.22 -12.01
CA LYS A 153 -45.19 13.18 -10.99
C LYS A 153 -44.45 12.49 -9.83
N LEU A 154 -44.97 11.35 -9.40
CA LEU A 154 -44.39 10.45 -8.40
C LEU A 154 -42.94 10.03 -8.70
N LEU A 155 -42.61 9.78 -9.96
CA LEU A 155 -41.25 9.43 -10.37
C LEU A 155 -40.32 10.63 -10.24
N ARG A 156 -40.80 11.81 -10.64
CA ARG A 156 -40.02 13.06 -10.53
C ARG A 156 -39.72 13.40 -9.07
N ASP A 157 -40.70 13.23 -8.19
CA ASP A 157 -40.59 13.53 -6.76
C ASP A 157 -39.56 12.64 -6.05
N LYS A 158 -39.41 11.38 -6.50
CA LYS A 158 -38.39 10.46 -5.98
C LYS A 158 -37.03 10.62 -6.68
N TRP A 159 -37.04 10.95 -7.96
CA TRP A 159 -35.85 11.05 -8.79
C TRP A 159 -34.96 12.24 -8.40
N ILE A 160 -35.55 13.42 -8.17
CA ILE A 160 -34.80 14.63 -7.82
C ILE A 160 -33.97 14.43 -6.52
N PRO A 161 -34.54 13.92 -5.41
CA PRO A 161 -33.76 13.63 -4.21
C PRO A 161 -32.62 12.64 -4.44
N LEU A 162 -32.86 11.58 -5.22
CA LEU A 162 -31.81 10.59 -5.55
C LEU A 162 -30.68 11.24 -6.34
N LEU A 163 -31.01 12.08 -7.32
CA LEU A 163 -30.05 12.79 -8.14
C LEU A 163 -29.19 13.76 -7.31
N LEU A 164 -29.80 14.52 -6.40
CA LEU A 164 -29.07 15.39 -5.48
C LEU A 164 -28.11 14.60 -4.58
N LEU A 165 -28.57 13.46 -4.06
CA LEU A 165 -27.76 12.60 -3.20
C LEU A 165 -26.58 11.99 -3.98
N LEU A 166 -26.82 11.53 -5.21
CA LEU A 166 -25.78 11.03 -6.10
C LEU A 166 -24.74 12.11 -6.43
N HIS A 167 -25.17 13.32 -6.77
CA HIS A 167 -24.25 14.44 -7.01
C HIS A 167 -23.41 14.75 -5.78
N ALA A 168 -24.04 14.92 -4.61
CA ALA A 168 -23.33 15.18 -3.36
C ALA A 168 -22.29 14.08 -3.07
N ARG A 169 -22.63 12.82 -3.37
CA ARG A 169 -21.71 11.69 -3.14
C ARG A 169 -20.57 11.64 -4.14
N LEU A 170 -20.84 11.91 -5.41
CA LEU A 170 -19.82 11.96 -6.46
C LEU A 170 -18.86 13.15 -6.25
N ASP A 171 -19.37 14.28 -5.77
CA ASP A 171 -18.54 15.44 -5.43
C ASP A 171 -17.61 15.13 -4.24
N GLN A 172 -18.09 14.38 -3.24
CA GLN A 172 -17.24 13.88 -2.13
C GLN A 172 -16.13 12.91 -2.59
N LEU A 173 -16.33 12.20 -3.70
CA LEU A 173 -15.31 11.31 -4.29
C LEU A 173 -14.37 12.07 -5.23
N ARG A 174 -14.85 13.16 -5.85
CA ARG A 174 -14.08 13.99 -6.78
C ARG A 174 -13.21 15.03 -6.07
N ALA A 175 -13.53 15.40 -4.84
CA ALA A 175 -12.80 16.42 -4.08
C ALA A 175 -11.28 16.16 -4.10
N PRO A 176 -10.48 17.04 -4.73
CA PRO A 176 -9.05 16.81 -4.96
C PRO A 176 -8.22 16.81 -3.67
N PHE A 177 -8.76 17.40 -2.60
CA PHE A 177 -8.17 17.47 -1.29
C PHE A 177 -9.16 16.89 -0.29
N ARG A 178 -9.26 15.56 -0.22
CA ARG A 178 -9.47 15.00 1.11
C ARG A 178 -8.19 15.34 1.83
N GLU A 179 -8.24 16.35 2.71
CA GLU A 179 -7.23 16.47 3.74
C GLU A 179 -7.18 15.08 4.36
N MET A 180 -6.17 14.29 4.01
CA MET A 180 -5.77 13.18 4.85
C MET A 180 -5.47 13.90 6.14
N SER A 181 -6.45 13.93 7.04
CA SER A 181 -6.22 14.32 8.41
C SER A 181 -5.08 13.40 8.80
N HIS A 182 -3.86 13.94 8.76
CA HIS A 182 -2.67 13.35 9.29
C HIS A 182 -2.87 13.40 10.80
N GLY A 183 -3.89 12.67 11.26
CA GLY A 183 -4.05 12.26 12.62
C GLY A 183 -2.83 11.42 12.91
N GLN A 184 -1.86 12.07 13.53
CA GLN A 184 -1.21 11.47 14.67
C GLN A 184 -0.42 10.20 14.31
N ILE A 185 0.41 10.27 13.27
CA ILE A 185 1.63 9.45 13.29
C ILE A 185 2.40 9.96 14.51
N GLY A 186 2.39 9.16 15.57
CA GLY A 186 2.87 9.52 16.90
C GLY A 186 4.19 10.28 16.85
N SER A 187 4.17 11.51 17.36
CA SER A 187 5.35 12.31 17.67
C SER A 187 6.09 11.80 18.91
N ASP A 188 6.10 10.48 19.12
CA ASP A 188 6.86 9.80 20.18
C ASP A 188 8.15 9.21 19.61
N ASN A 189 8.79 9.93 18.69
CA ASN A 189 10.18 9.66 18.35
C ASN A 189 11.03 10.82 18.86
N PRO A 190 11.76 10.67 19.98
CA PRO A 190 12.70 11.68 20.43
C PRO A 190 13.74 11.85 19.33
N VAL A 191 13.74 13.04 18.75
CA VAL A 191 14.77 13.50 17.82
C VAL A 191 16.12 13.22 18.45
N ALA A 192 16.84 12.24 17.89
CA ALA A 192 18.25 12.06 18.17
C ALA A 192 18.94 13.38 17.82
N GLU A 193 19.42 14.06 18.85
CA GLU A 193 20.27 15.24 18.77
C GLU A 193 21.35 15.01 17.71
N ILE A 194 21.24 15.71 16.59
CA ILE A 194 22.35 15.84 15.65
C ILE A 194 23.39 16.73 16.37
N PRO A 195 24.58 16.23 16.70
CA PRO A 195 25.60 17.06 17.30
C PRO A 195 25.97 18.15 16.29
N ARG A 196 25.67 19.40 16.64
CA ARG A 196 26.11 20.58 15.91
C ARG A 196 27.64 20.63 15.99
N THR A 197 28.30 20.06 15.00
CA THR A 197 29.73 20.27 14.76
C THR A 197 29.90 21.74 14.42
N ARG A 198 30.37 22.49 15.42
CA ARG A 198 30.72 23.90 15.37
C ARG A 198 31.63 24.14 14.17
N ALA A 199 31.15 24.94 13.22
CA ALA A 199 31.94 25.49 12.15
C ALA A 199 33.18 26.19 12.73
N GLY A 200 34.35 25.67 12.39
CA GLY A 200 35.62 26.35 12.60
C GLY A 200 35.71 27.50 11.61
N THR A 201 35.60 28.71 12.11
CA THR A 201 36.11 29.93 11.48
C THR A 201 37.64 29.96 11.64
N ALA A 202 38.40 29.87 10.55
CA ALA A 202 39.72 30.48 10.40
C ALA A 202 40.26 30.22 8.98
N GLY A 203 40.69 31.27 8.30
CA GLY A 203 41.45 31.16 7.04
C GLY A 203 41.08 32.19 6.00
N ALA A 204 41.24 33.46 6.33
CA ALA A 204 41.44 34.51 5.34
C ALA A 204 42.85 34.41 4.74
N ASP A 205 43.03 35.10 3.61
CA ASP A 205 44.26 35.30 2.83
C ASP A 205 44.73 34.13 1.97
N GLU A 206 44.60 34.26 0.64
CA GLU A 206 45.65 34.92 -0.15
C GLU A 206 45.14 35.22 -1.56
N ALA A 207 45.22 36.50 -1.94
CA ALA A 207 45.03 36.95 -3.31
C ALA A 207 46.21 36.49 -4.17
N GLN A 208 45.93 35.83 -5.30
CA GLN A 208 46.90 35.75 -6.40
C GLN A 208 46.29 36.28 -7.69
N SER A 209 46.75 37.49 -7.99
CA SER A 209 46.77 38.13 -9.28
C SER A 209 47.60 37.32 -10.29
N GLY A 210 47.18 37.33 -11.54
CA GLY A 210 47.87 36.75 -12.70
C GLY A 210 46.85 36.64 -13.83
N GLU A 211 46.56 37.70 -14.58
CA GLU A 211 47.40 38.35 -15.59
C GLU A 211 47.92 37.40 -16.68
N LEU A 212 47.48 37.73 -17.91
CA LEU A 212 48.06 37.46 -19.23
C LEU A 212 47.68 36.17 -19.97
N GLY A 213 47.06 36.40 -21.14
CA GLY A 213 46.75 35.43 -22.19
C GLY A 213 45.67 35.95 -23.13
#